data_AF-A0A4Q0ZFD6-F1
#
_entry.id   AF-A0A4Q0ZFD6-F1
#
_cell.length_a   1.000
_cell.length_b   1.000
_cell.length_c   1.000
_cell.angle_alpha   90.00
_cell.angle_beta   90.00
_cell.angle_gamma   90.00
#
_symmetry.space_group_name_H-M   'P 1'
#
loop_
_entity.id
_entity.type
_entity.pdbx_description
1 polymer ?
#
loop_
_entity_poly.entity_id
_entity_poly.type
_entity_poly.pdbx_seq_one_letter_code
_entity_poly.pdbx_strand_id
1 'polypeptide(L)'
;MPYLVSSIIAVVTALIILLTRYEADDSAITAEIERAKSMFITVDGFVNTYIQSGGDMTRINFEQLFDDGILLGNMTKDIPTSTANVKVVAGAIADKSFAATLEFQNSEIKWQIVPIVDYKINDYRGVEIDLAKSVGSGYQLFIDFTNDNTLMSKNPFSENFLGREFCEKVFFGSFINNAVSISAAVSTLNQIVTTGGTSIDGKISCIIFK
;
A
#
# COMPACT_ATOMS: atom_id res chain seq x y z
N MET A 1 24.93 1.43 -5.28
CA MET A 1 24.39 0.33 -6.12
C MET A 1 24.64 -1.10 -5.58
N PRO A 2 25.72 -1.44 -4.84
CA PRO A 2 25.85 -2.78 -4.23
C PRO A 2 24.99 -3.00 -2.97
N TYR A 3 24.61 -1.93 -2.25
CA TYR A 3 23.78 -2.01 -1.05
C TYR A 3 22.31 -2.38 -1.33
N LEU A 4 21.78 -2.04 -2.51
CA LEU A 4 20.40 -2.37 -2.92
C LEU A 4 20.24 -3.88 -3.19
N VAL A 5 21.21 -4.48 -3.88
CA VAL A 5 21.18 -5.92 -4.18
C VAL A 5 21.39 -6.74 -2.91
N SER A 6 22.29 -6.31 -2.01
CA SER A 6 22.53 -6.99 -0.74
C SER A 6 21.34 -6.92 0.23
N SER A 7 20.56 -5.84 0.21
CA SER A 7 19.37 -5.71 1.05
C SER A 7 18.22 -6.56 0.53
N ILE A 8 18.03 -6.66 -0.78
CA ILE A 8 17.04 -7.57 -1.39
C ILE A 8 17.34 -9.03 -1.04
N ILE A 9 18.61 -9.46 -1.14
CA ILE A 9 19.00 -10.84 -0.83
C ILE A 9 18.80 -11.15 0.67
N ALA A 10 19.11 -10.20 1.57
CA ALA A 10 18.87 -10.35 3.00
C ALA A 10 17.37 -10.42 3.37
N VAL A 11 16.52 -9.70 2.62
CA VAL A 11 15.05 -9.77 2.76
C VAL A 11 14.54 -11.14 2.32
N VAL A 12 15.05 -11.65 1.19
CA VAL A 12 14.67 -12.97 0.66
C VAL A 12 15.08 -14.08 1.63
N THR A 13 16.26 -14.02 2.24
CA THR A 13 16.70 -15.04 3.21
C THR A 13 15.94 -14.97 4.52
N ALA A 14 15.61 -13.78 5.04
CA ALA A 14 14.80 -13.65 6.25
C ALA A 14 13.37 -14.19 6.05
N LEU A 15 12.78 -13.98 4.87
CA LEU A 15 11.50 -14.57 4.48
C LEU A 15 11.56 -16.09 4.41
N ILE A 16 12.56 -16.66 3.74
CA ILE A 16 12.73 -18.12 3.63
C ILE A 16 12.89 -18.77 5.02
N ILE A 17 13.66 -18.15 5.93
CA ILE A 17 13.85 -18.66 7.30
C ILE A 17 12.56 -18.62 8.12
N LEU A 18 11.67 -17.66 7.85
CA LEU A 18 10.37 -17.58 8.52
C LEU A 18 9.36 -18.57 7.94
N LEU A 19 9.30 -18.71 6.61
CA LEU A 19 8.39 -19.62 5.91
C LEU A 19 8.72 -21.10 6.21
N THR A 20 10.00 -21.43 6.39
CA THR A 20 10.45 -22.77 6.80
C THR A 20 10.09 -23.15 8.24
N ARG A 21 9.73 -22.19 9.10
CA ARG A 21 9.35 -22.46 10.50
C ARG A 21 7.88 -22.90 10.65
N TYR A 22 7.11 -22.89 9.57
CA TYR A 22 5.65 -23.03 9.59
C TYR A 22 5.11 -24.10 8.61
N GLU A 23 5.97 -24.91 8.00
CA GLU A 23 5.77 -25.65 6.72
C GLU A 23 4.55 -26.58 6.54
N ALA A 24 3.83 -27.03 7.58
CA ALA A 24 2.79 -28.05 7.36
C ALA A 24 1.37 -27.49 7.07
N ASP A 25 1.05 -26.26 7.51
CA ASP A 25 -0.32 -25.70 7.41
C ASP A 25 -0.34 -24.26 6.81
N ASP A 26 0.84 -23.74 6.41
CA ASP A 26 1.04 -22.34 5.99
C ASP A 26 1.33 -22.17 4.49
N SER A 27 1.19 -23.20 3.66
CA SER A 27 1.48 -23.11 2.23
C SER A 27 0.53 -22.14 1.49
N ALA A 28 -0.75 -22.06 1.92
CA ALA A 28 -1.72 -21.11 1.40
C ALA A 28 -1.37 -19.65 1.77
N ILE A 29 -0.99 -19.43 3.03
CA ILE A 29 -0.55 -18.12 3.53
C ILE A 29 0.76 -17.70 2.88
N THR A 30 1.72 -18.62 2.73
CA THR A 30 3.00 -18.38 2.04
C THR A 30 2.76 -17.95 0.60
N ALA A 31 1.89 -18.66 -0.12
CA ALA A 31 1.54 -18.33 -1.49
C ALA A 31 0.87 -16.95 -1.59
N GLU A 32 0.01 -16.58 -0.64
CA GLU A 32 -0.61 -15.25 -0.63
C GLU A 32 0.36 -14.13 -0.27
N ILE A 33 1.34 -14.37 0.61
CA ILE A 33 2.41 -13.38 0.87
C ILE A 33 3.27 -13.17 -0.37
N GLU A 34 3.61 -14.24 -1.11
CA GLU A 34 4.35 -14.12 -2.36
C GLU A 34 3.55 -13.38 -3.43
N ARG A 35 2.24 -13.63 -3.53
CA ARG A 35 1.33 -12.89 -4.41
C ARG A 35 1.26 -11.42 -4.02
N ALA A 36 1.03 -11.13 -2.74
CA ALA A 36 1.03 -9.76 -2.23
C ALA A 36 2.37 -9.06 -2.55
N LYS A 37 3.51 -9.72 -2.32
CA LYS A 37 4.85 -9.20 -2.69
C LYS A 37 4.95 -8.84 -4.17
N SER A 38 4.42 -9.67 -5.06
CA SER A 38 4.41 -9.38 -6.49
C SER A 38 3.57 -8.15 -6.82
N MET A 39 2.43 -7.97 -6.12
CA MET A 39 1.58 -6.79 -6.24
C MET A 39 2.30 -5.53 -5.71
N PHE A 40 2.96 -5.61 -4.56
CA PHE A 40 3.76 -4.51 -3.99
C PHE A 40 4.82 -4.00 -4.98
N ILE A 41 5.60 -4.90 -5.58
CA ILE A 41 6.63 -4.54 -6.57
C ILE A 41 6.00 -3.90 -7.81
N THR A 42 4.85 -4.41 -8.24
CA THR A 42 4.10 -3.90 -9.39
C THR A 42 3.59 -2.48 -9.13
N VAL A 43 3.02 -2.24 -7.94
CA VAL A 43 2.56 -0.92 -7.50
C VAL A 43 3.73 0.07 -7.40
N ASP A 44 4.88 -0.34 -6.85
CA ASP A 44 6.07 0.51 -6.84
C ASP A 44 6.55 0.85 -8.25
N GLY A 45 6.49 -0.14 -9.15
CA GLY A 45 6.81 0.01 -10.57
C GLY A 45 5.97 1.11 -11.23
N PHE A 46 4.66 1.14 -10.99
CA PHE A 46 3.78 2.19 -11.52
C PHE A 46 4.18 3.58 -11.04
N VAL A 47 4.48 3.73 -9.75
CA VAL A 47 4.91 5.03 -9.20
C VAL A 47 6.26 5.44 -9.77
N ASN A 48 7.22 4.52 -9.91
CA ASN A 48 8.51 4.81 -10.52
C ASN A 48 8.38 5.24 -11.99
N THR A 49 7.50 4.58 -12.75
CA THR A 49 7.20 4.98 -14.14
C THR A 49 6.55 6.36 -14.19
N TYR A 50 5.63 6.67 -13.27
CA TYR A 50 5.02 8.00 -13.17
C TYR A 50 6.03 9.11 -12.93
N ILE A 51 7.00 8.88 -12.04
CA ILE A 51 8.10 9.83 -11.80
C ILE A 51 8.97 9.96 -13.05
N GLN A 52 9.32 8.85 -13.70
CA GLN A 52 10.15 8.86 -14.92
C GLN A 52 9.47 9.54 -16.11
N SER A 53 8.14 9.50 -16.19
CA SER A 53 7.36 10.23 -17.20
C SER A 53 7.18 11.72 -16.88
N GLY A 54 7.75 12.21 -15.77
CA GLY A 54 7.64 13.61 -15.35
C GLY A 54 6.35 13.94 -14.59
N GLY A 55 5.70 12.94 -14.00
CA GLY A 55 4.50 13.09 -13.20
C GLY A 55 4.72 13.88 -11.91
N ASP A 56 3.69 14.57 -11.44
CA ASP A 56 3.72 15.39 -10.23
C ASP A 56 3.26 14.56 -9.03
N MET A 57 4.17 14.30 -8.09
CA MET A 57 3.89 13.52 -6.88
C MET A 57 2.83 14.13 -5.97
N THR A 58 2.52 15.42 -6.11
CA THR A 58 1.42 16.06 -5.36
C THR A 58 0.04 15.66 -5.89
N ARG A 59 -0.03 15.00 -7.04
CA ARG A 59 -1.27 14.62 -7.73
C ARG A 59 -1.40 13.11 -7.97
N ILE A 60 -0.54 12.31 -7.35
CA ILE A 60 -0.49 10.86 -7.59
C ILE A 60 -1.72 10.14 -7.01
N ASN A 61 -2.42 9.37 -7.85
CA ASN A 61 -3.43 8.37 -7.48
C ASN A 61 -3.54 7.32 -8.59
N PHE A 62 -4.25 6.22 -8.30
CA PHE A 62 -4.49 5.18 -9.31
C PHE A 62 -5.30 5.65 -10.53
N GLU A 63 -6.13 6.68 -10.37
CA GLU A 63 -6.86 7.26 -11.51
C GLU A 63 -5.93 8.01 -12.48
N GLN A 64 -5.03 8.83 -11.96
CA GLN A 64 -4.00 9.52 -12.75
C GLN A 64 -3.05 8.53 -13.40
N LEU A 65 -2.63 7.48 -12.67
CA LEU A 65 -1.80 6.40 -13.23
C LEU A 65 -2.51 5.65 -14.36
N PHE A 66 -3.83 5.50 -14.29
CA PHE A 66 -4.64 4.92 -15.36
C PHE A 66 -4.71 5.85 -16.57
N ASP A 67 -5.05 7.12 -16.34
CA ASP A 67 -5.23 8.12 -17.39
C ASP A 67 -3.90 8.41 -18.12
N ASP A 68 -2.75 8.29 -17.43
CA ASP A 68 -1.41 8.39 -18.01
C ASP A 68 -0.93 7.11 -18.70
N GLY A 69 -1.75 6.05 -18.71
CA GLY A 69 -1.46 4.78 -19.39
C GLY A 69 -0.31 3.97 -18.75
N ILE A 70 -0.02 4.21 -17.47
CA ILE A 70 1.07 3.56 -16.72
C ILE A 70 0.63 2.21 -16.15
N LEU A 71 -0.65 2.08 -15.83
CA LEU A 71 -1.24 0.82 -15.39
C LEU A 71 -1.22 -0.22 -16.51
N LEU A 72 -1.19 -1.50 -16.12
CA LEU A 72 -1.18 -2.62 -17.06
C LEU A 72 -2.45 -2.60 -17.94
N GLY A 73 -2.32 -2.93 -19.22
CA GLY A 73 -3.42 -2.88 -20.18
C GLY A 73 -4.60 -3.84 -19.90
N ASN A 74 -4.46 -4.73 -18.91
CA ASN A 74 -5.55 -5.59 -18.42
C ASN A 74 -6.32 -4.96 -17.24
N MET A 75 -5.93 -3.78 -16.77
CA MET A 75 -6.67 -3.03 -15.75
C MET A 75 -7.80 -2.23 -16.39
N THR A 76 -8.94 -2.19 -15.71
CA THR A 76 -10.13 -1.47 -16.17
C THR A 76 -10.54 -0.42 -15.15
N LYS A 77 -10.82 0.80 -15.63
CA LYS A 77 -11.43 1.88 -14.84
C LYS A 77 -12.91 1.61 -14.75
N ASP A 78 -13.42 1.35 -13.55
CA ASP A 78 -14.82 1.01 -13.34
C ASP A 78 -15.51 1.97 -12.37
N ILE A 79 -16.81 2.18 -12.63
CA ILE A 79 -17.76 2.84 -11.71
C ILE A 79 -18.60 1.68 -11.16
N PRO A 80 -18.67 1.48 -9.82
CA PRO A 80 -18.80 0.19 -9.12
C PRO A 80 -19.96 -0.72 -9.57
N THR A 81 -19.88 -1.29 -10.77
CA THR A 81 -20.96 -2.09 -11.38
C THR A 81 -20.47 -3.14 -12.39
N SER A 82 -19.18 -3.26 -12.71
CA SER A 82 -18.69 -4.23 -13.70
C SER A 82 -17.67 -5.22 -13.13
N THR A 83 -17.89 -6.50 -13.43
CA THR A 83 -16.98 -7.63 -13.22
C THR A 83 -15.92 -7.70 -14.34
N ALA A 84 -15.02 -6.73 -14.41
CA ALA A 84 -13.87 -6.76 -15.30
C ALA A 84 -12.54 -6.97 -14.56
N ASN A 85 -11.54 -7.45 -15.29
CA ASN A 85 -10.21 -7.80 -14.83
C ASN A 85 -9.51 -6.55 -14.26
N VAL A 86 -8.96 -6.67 -13.04
CA VAL A 86 -8.29 -5.63 -12.21
C VAL A 86 -9.00 -4.28 -12.21
N LYS A 87 -9.62 -3.91 -11.08
CA LYS A 87 -10.49 -2.74 -11.03
C LYS A 87 -9.78 -1.54 -10.43
N VAL A 88 -9.79 -0.43 -11.16
CA VAL A 88 -9.58 0.91 -10.60
C VAL A 88 -10.96 1.51 -10.35
N VAL A 89 -11.37 1.54 -9.09
CA VAL A 89 -12.67 2.12 -8.72
C VAL A 89 -12.48 3.62 -8.55
N ALA A 90 -13.11 4.41 -9.43
CA ALA A 90 -13.10 5.88 -9.31
C ALA A 90 -13.88 6.31 -8.05
N GLY A 91 -13.33 7.26 -7.29
CA GLY A 91 -14.03 7.91 -6.19
C GLY A 91 -15.31 8.59 -6.69
N ALA A 92 -16.34 8.67 -5.85
CA ALA A 92 -17.64 9.21 -6.24
C ALA A 92 -17.53 10.60 -6.92
N ILE A 93 -18.28 10.70 -8.01
CA ILE A 93 -18.38 11.75 -9.03
C ILE A 93 -18.71 13.12 -8.40
N ALA A 94 -17.72 13.79 -7.81
CA ALA A 94 -17.60 15.25 -7.61
C ALA A 94 -16.40 15.56 -6.68
N ASP A 95 -15.21 15.33 -7.20
CA ASP A 95 -14.04 16.16 -6.90
C ASP A 95 -13.59 16.29 -5.43
N LYS A 96 -13.48 15.15 -4.71
CA LYS A 96 -12.76 15.12 -3.43
C LYS A 96 -11.85 13.90 -3.32
N SER A 97 -10.59 14.16 -3.65
CA SER A 97 -9.38 13.56 -3.06
C SER A 97 -9.08 12.10 -3.31
N PHE A 98 -8.33 11.81 -4.37
CA PHE A 98 -7.44 10.64 -4.51
C PHE A 98 -7.98 9.31 -3.94
N ALA A 99 -9.30 9.08 -4.02
CA ALA A 99 -9.98 7.94 -3.39
C ALA A 99 -10.00 6.71 -4.29
N ALA A 100 -9.23 6.75 -5.38
CA ALA A 100 -9.15 5.65 -6.33
C ALA A 100 -8.48 4.45 -5.65
N THR A 101 -9.19 3.32 -5.62
CA THR A 101 -8.64 2.06 -5.13
C THR A 101 -8.36 1.11 -6.28
N LEU A 102 -7.27 0.37 -6.19
CA LEU A 102 -6.90 -0.70 -7.10
C LEU A 102 -7.15 -2.06 -6.43
N GLU A 103 -7.78 -2.99 -7.14
CA GLU A 103 -7.99 -4.38 -6.70
C GLU A 103 -7.52 -5.32 -7.80
N PHE A 104 -6.54 -6.18 -7.49
CA PHE A 104 -5.97 -7.15 -8.43
C PHE A 104 -6.91 -8.36 -8.64
N GLN A 105 -6.75 -9.08 -9.75
CA GLN A 105 -7.57 -10.27 -10.02
C GLN A 105 -7.35 -11.35 -8.97
N ASN A 106 -8.46 -11.98 -8.53
CA ASN A 106 -8.43 -13.07 -7.54
C ASN A 106 -7.71 -12.69 -6.24
N SER A 107 -7.67 -11.39 -5.93
CA SER A 107 -7.12 -10.85 -4.69
C SER A 107 -8.20 -10.03 -4.02
N GLU A 108 -8.45 -10.31 -2.76
CA GLU A 108 -9.43 -9.57 -1.94
C GLU A 108 -8.77 -8.32 -1.30
N ILE A 109 -7.55 -7.98 -1.73
CA ILE A 109 -6.72 -6.91 -1.20
C ILE A 109 -6.98 -5.62 -1.98
N LYS A 110 -7.36 -4.56 -1.25
CA LYS A 110 -7.57 -3.23 -1.83
C LYS A 110 -6.36 -2.35 -1.58
N TRP A 111 -5.96 -1.63 -2.62
CA TRP A 111 -4.80 -0.75 -2.62
C TRP A 111 -5.25 0.68 -2.85
N GLN A 112 -4.68 1.64 -2.13
CA GLN A 112 -4.95 3.05 -2.32
C GLN A 112 -3.65 3.85 -2.26
N ILE A 113 -3.43 4.71 -3.26
CA ILE A 113 -2.31 5.66 -3.29
C ILE A 113 -2.87 7.07 -3.22
N VAL A 114 -2.32 7.85 -2.28
CA VAL A 114 -2.61 9.28 -2.15
C VAL A 114 -1.30 10.06 -2.01
N PRO A 115 -1.26 11.33 -2.44
CA PRO A 115 -0.07 12.16 -2.25
C PRO A 115 0.18 12.43 -0.76
N ILE A 116 1.43 12.74 -0.41
CA ILE A 116 1.74 13.27 0.92
C ILE A 116 1.13 14.67 1.05
N VAL A 117 0.33 14.88 2.09
CA VAL A 117 -0.26 16.17 2.46
C VAL A 117 0.35 16.70 3.76
N ASP A 118 0.16 17.98 4.03
CA ASP A 118 0.68 18.64 5.23
C ASP A 118 -0.13 18.24 6.47
N TYR A 119 0.43 17.34 7.28
CA TYR A 119 -0.04 17.01 8.62
C TYR A 119 1.03 16.25 9.42
N LYS A 120 0.75 16.04 10.71
CA LYS A 120 1.62 15.27 11.62
C LYS A 120 0.99 13.93 11.94
N ILE A 121 1.80 12.88 11.94
CA ILE A 121 1.37 11.53 12.29
C ILE A 121 2.42 10.81 13.12
N ASN A 122 1.98 9.96 14.05
CA ASN A 122 2.89 9.13 14.82
C ASN A 122 3.20 7.83 14.08
N ASP A 123 4.49 7.51 14.01
CA ASP A 123 4.98 6.22 13.56
C ASP A 123 4.63 5.10 14.57
N TYR A 124 4.80 3.83 14.19
CA TYR A 124 4.60 2.69 15.11
C TYR A 124 5.48 2.75 16.38
N ARG A 125 6.56 3.54 16.36
CA ARG A 125 7.46 3.79 17.49
C ARG A 125 7.00 4.93 18.41
N GLY A 126 5.88 5.59 18.10
CA GLY A 126 5.40 6.77 18.82
C GLY A 126 6.22 8.04 18.53
N VAL A 127 6.96 8.06 17.42
CA VAL A 127 7.71 9.23 16.96
C VAL A 127 6.82 10.05 16.05
N GLU A 128 6.66 11.34 16.35
CA GLU A 128 5.92 12.27 15.50
C GLU A 128 6.71 12.54 14.21
N ILE A 129 6.09 12.22 13.07
CA ILE A 129 6.56 12.51 11.73
C ILE A 129 5.78 13.73 11.22
N ASP A 130 6.51 14.81 10.94
CA ASP A 130 5.97 16.01 10.33
C ASP A 130 6.08 15.92 8.80
N LEU A 131 4.95 15.66 8.13
CA LEU A 131 4.90 15.42 6.70
C LEU A 131 4.88 16.72 5.87
N ALA A 132 4.76 17.89 6.51
CA ALA A 132 4.82 19.19 5.84
C ALA A 132 6.08 19.35 4.98
N LYS A 133 7.20 18.78 5.45
CA LYS A 133 8.52 18.86 4.79
C LYS A 133 8.69 17.87 3.65
N SER A 134 7.77 16.92 3.50
CA SER A 134 7.83 15.82 2.54
C SER A 134 6.73 15.87 1.50
N VAL A 135 5.91 16.94 1.48
CA VAL A 135 4.91 17.18 0.45
C VAL A 135 5.59 17.20 -0.92
N GLY A 136 5.12 16.34 -1.83
CA GLY A 136 5.69 16.19 -3.17
C GLY A 136 7.00 15.40 -3.24
N SER A 137 7.52 14.87 -2.12
CA SER A 137 8.73 14.02 -2.07
C SER A 137 8.40 12.54 -1.92
N GLY A 138 7.15 12.15 -2.13
CA GLY A 138 6.67 10.80 -1.82
C GLY A 138 5.16 10.65 -1.93
N TYR A 139 4.69 9.47 -1.55
CA TYR A 139 3.27 9.11 -1.53
C TYR A 139 2.93 8.29 -0.29
N GLN A 140 1.64 8.26 0.04
CA GLN A 140 1.09 7.42 1.09
C GLN A 140 0.40 6.24 0.42
N LEU A 141 0.66 5.04 0.93
CA LEU A 141 0.08 3.80 0.45
C LEU A 141 -0.76 3.20 1.57
N PHE A 142 -2.05 3.02 1.32
CA PHE A 142 -2.97 2.33 2.22
C PHE A 142 -3.42 1.01 1.59
N ILE A 143 -3.47 -0.03 2.40
CA ILE A 143 -3.71 -1.40 1.96
C ILE A 143 -4.68 -2.06 2.94
N ASP A 144 -5.75 -2.62 2.41
CA ASP A 144 -6.79 -3.27 3.17
C ASP A 144 -6.86 -4.76 2.78
N PHE A 145 -6.52 -5.61 3.74
CA PHE A 145 -6.56 -7.07 3.66
C PHE A 145 -7.78 -7.65 4.42
N THR A 146 -8.69 -6.82 4.96
CA THR A 146 -9.79 -7.28 5.82
C THR A 146 -10.67 -8.34 5.15
N ASN A 147 -10.79 -8.32 3.82
CA ASN A 147 -11.58 -9.31 3.09
C ASN A 147 -10.83 -10.62 2.82
N ASP A 148 -9.49 -10.64 2.92
CA ASP A 148 -8.66 -11.83 2.66
C ASP A 148 -8.69 -12.78 3.86
N ASN A 149 -9.54 -13.80 3.77
CA ASN A 149 -9.73 -14.78 4.85
C ASN A 149 -8.47 -15.60 5.14
N THR A 150 -7.55 -15.73 4.18
CA THR A 150 -6.32 -16.53 4.34
C THR A 150 -5.31 -15.76 5.18
N LEU A 151 -5.09 -14.48 4.88
CA LEU A 151 -4.18 -13.61 5.62
C LEU A 151 -4.74 -13.21 6.99
N MET A 152 -6.05 -13.04 7.10
CA MET A 152 -6.73 -12.73 8.36
C MET A 152 -6.86 -13.94 9.31
N SER A 153 -6.64 -15.16 8.83
CA SER A 153 -6.81 -16.39 9.63
C SER A 153 -5.82 -16.54 10.79
N LYS A 154 -4.71 -15.79 10.80
CA LYS A 154 -3.65 -15.88 11.81
C LYS A 154 -3.29 -14.51 12.39
N ASN A 155 -3.55 -14.34 13.70
CA ASN A 155 -3.13 -13.20 14.52
C ASN A 155 -1.67 -12.73 14.33
N PRO A 156 -0.65 -13.59 14.13
CA PRO A 156 0.73 -13.13 13.90
C PRO A 156 0.97 -12.41 12.56
N PHE A 157 0.01 -12.37 11.63
CA PHE A 157 0.00 -11.43 10.49
C PHE A 157 -0.46 -10.02 10.86
N SER A 158 -0.61 -9.75 12.17
CA SER A 158 -0.83 -8.43 12.74
C SER A 158 -0.02 -7.40 11.97
N GLU A 159 -0.69 -6.32 11.57
CA GLU A 159 -0.23 -5.25 10.69
C GLU A 159 1.20 -4.77 10.98
N ASN A 160 1.62 -4.88 12.25
CA ASN A 160 2.96 -4.58 12.72
C ASN A 160 4.09 -5.38 12.05
N PHE A 161 3.92 -6.67 11.78
CA PHE A 161 5.01 -7.46 11.19
C PHE A 161 5.08 -7.24 9.68
N LEU A 162 3.96 -7.46 8.98
CA LEU A 162 3.87 -7.25 7.53
C LEU A 162 4.13 -5.79 7.15
N GLY A 163 3.53 -4.84 7.86
CA GLY A 163 3.71 -3.42 7.62
C GLY A 163 5.16 -2.99 7.79
N ARG A 164 5.88 -3.50 8.80
CA ARG A 164 7.31 -3.21 8.95
C ARG A 164 8.15 -3.83 7.85
N GLU A 165 7.93 -5.10 7.52
CA GLU A 165 8.70 -5.76 6.46
C GLU A 165 8.45 -5.11 5.09
N PHE A 166 7.20 -4.78 4.75
CA PHE A 166 6.88 -4.16 3.47
C PHE A 166 7.22 -2.67 3.46
N CYS A 167 6.69 -1.86 4.38
CA CYS A 167 6.93 -0.42 4.36
C CYS A 167 8.41 -0.09 4.58
N GLU A 168 9.09 -0.68 5.57
CA GLU A 168 10.48 -0.29 5.90
C GLU A 168 11.50 -0.94 4.95
N LYS A 169 11.33 -2.21 4.56
CA LYS A 169 12.37 -2.93 3.80
C LYS A 169 12.14 -3.01 2.30
N VAL A 170 10.88 -3.04 1.84
CA VAL A 170 10.58 -3.09 0.40
C VAL A 170 10.50 -1.68 -0.17
N PHE A 171 9.79 -0.77 0.50
CA PHE A 171 9.59 0.60 0.00
C PHE A 171 10.56 1.63 0.60
N PHE A 172 11.38 1.26 1.58
CA PHE A 172 12.25 2.20 2.30
C PHE A 172 11.47 3.40 2.89
N GLY A 173 10.24 3.14 3.35
CA GLY A 173 9.32 4.11 3.93
C GLY A 173 9.11 3.96 5.44
N SER A 174 8.14 4.69 5.98
CA SER A 174 7.70 4.64 7.38
C SER A 174 6.37 3.89 7.50
N PHE A 175 6.22 3.07 8.54
CA PHE A 175 5.02 2.26 8.79
C PHE A 175 4.10 2.91 9.82
N ILE A 176 2.88 3.25 9.41
CA ILE A 176 1.89 3.83 10.32
C ILE A 176 1.02 2.73 10.89
N ASN A 177 1.07 2.57 12.22
CA ASN A 177 0.28 1.58 12.95
C ASN A 177 -1.17 2.06 13.18
N ASN A 178 -2.10 1.09 13.32
CA ASN A 178 -3.53 1.30 13.59
C ASN A 178 -4.24 2.17 12.54
N ALA A 179 -3.81 2.11 11.28
CA ALA A 179 -4.40 2.90 10.21
C ALA A 179 -5.75 2.30 9.77
N VAL A 180 -6.82 3.10 9.79
CA VAL A 180 -8.18 2.63 9.49
C VAL A 180 -8.59 2.92 8.06
N SER A 181 -8.19 4.07 7.53
CA SER A 181 -8.58 4.57 6.21
C SER A 181 -7.81 5.85 5.87
N ILE A 182 -7.91 6.28 4.61
CA ILE A 182 -7.57 7.64 4.21
C ILE A 182 -8.80 8.55 4.33
N SER A 183 -8.65 9.69 4.98
CA SER A 183 -9.75 10.64 5.18
C SER A 183 -10.15 11.33 3.88
N ALA A 184 -11.44 11.25 3.56
CA ALA A 184 -12.10 11.99 2.48
C ALA A 184 -12.77 13.31 2.95
N ALA A 185 -12.61 13.67 4.22
CA ALA A 185 -13.18 14.90 4.77
C ALA A 185 -12.39 16.13 4.30
N VAL A 186 -13.08 17.22 3.97
CA VAL A 186 -12.49 18.43 3.36
C VAL A 186 -11.34 19.02 4.18
N SER A 187 -11.42 18.98 5.51
CA SER A 187 -10.42 19.54 6.41
C SER A 187 -9.21 18.62 6.68
N THR A 188 -9.35 17.32 6.42
CA THR A 188 -8.33 16.30 6.70
C THR A 188 -8.09 15.44 5.47
N LEU A 189 -8.18 16.07 4.31
CA LEU A 189 -8.22 15.41 3.00
C LEU A 189 -6.88 14.68 2.74
N ASN A 190 -6.93 13.39 2.40
CA ASN A 190 -5.76 12.51 2.18
C ASN A 190 -4.87 12.26 3.40
N GLN A 191 -5.37 12.51 4.61
CA GLN A 191 -4.66 12.16 5.83
C GLN A 191 -4.98 10.73 6.23
N ILE A 192 -3.97 9.97 6.67
CA ILE A 192 -4.18 8.66 7.29
C ILE A 192 -4.92 8.83 8.62
N VAL A 193 -6.05 8.14 8.76
CA VAL A 193 -6.84 8.11 9.99
C VAL A 193 -6.39 6.93 10.84
N THR A 194 -5.93 7.19 12.06
CA THR A 194 -5.49 6.14 13.01
C THR A 194 -6.44 5.96 14.20
N THR A 195 -7.52 6.73 14.26
CA THR A 195 -8.46 6.69 15.40
C THR A 195 -9.33 5.43 15.31
N GLY A 196 -9.24 4.56 16.32
CA GLY A 196 -10.04 3.35 16.42
C GLY A 196 -9.49 2.14 15.66
N GLY A 197 -8.33 2.26 15.02
CA GLY A 197 -7.63 1.12 14.43
C GLY A 197 -7.02 0.24 15.51
N THR A 198 -6.84 -1.03 15.19
CA THR A 198 -6.18 -2.00 16.06
C THR A 198 -4.92 -2.52 15.37
N SER A 199 -4.27 -3.53 15.92
CA SER A 199 -3.16 -4.19 15.22
C SER A 199 -3.61 -5.49 14.54
N ILE A 200 -4.91 -5.74 14.45
CA ILE A 200 -5.52 -7.01 14.02
C ILE A 200 -6.65 -6.80 13.00
N ASP A 201 -6.84 -5.59 12.49
CA ASP A 201 -7.89 -5.22 11.53
C ASP A 201 -7.51 -5.51 10.08
N GLY A 202 -6.25 -5.86 9.82
CA GLY A 202 -5.75 -6.22 8.50
C GLY A 202 -5.57 -5.02 7.59
N LYS A 203 -5.24 -3.85 8.14
CA LYS A 203 -5.07 -2.60 7.41
C LYS A 203 -3.68 -2.03 7.62
N ILE A 204 -2.98 -1.77 6.53
CA ILE A 204 -1.59 -1.30 6.58
C ILE A 204 -1.52 0.04 5.90
N SER A 205 -0.81 0.99 6.53
CA SER A 205 -0.49 2.26 5.89
C SER A 205 1.01 2.51 5.93
N CYS A 206 1.57 2.86 4.77
CA CYS A 206 2.96 3.22 4.59
C CYS A 206 3.08 4.67 4.09
N ILE A 207 4.15 5.34 4.49
CA ILE A 207 4.59 6.60 3.89
C ILE A 207 5.89 6.32 3.16
N ILE A 208 5.92 6.55 1.85
CA ILE A 208 7.02 6.15 0.98
C ILE A 208 7.64 7.39 0.38
N PHE A 209 8.94 7.56 0.59
CA PHE A 209 9.73 8.68 0.08
C PHE A 209 10.46 8.27 -1.21
N LYS A 210 10.54 9.17 -2.19
CA LYS A 210 11.11 8.92 -3.53
C LYS A 210 12.18 9.94 -3.90
#